data_AF-Q9KUS7-F1
#
_entry.id   AF-Q9KUS7-F1
#
_cell.length_a   1.000
_cell.length_b   1.000
_cell.length_c   1.000
_cell.angle_alpha   90.00
_cell.angle_beta   90.00
_cell.angle_gamma   90.00
#
_symmetry.space_group_name_H-M   'P 1'
#
loop_
_entity.id
_entity.type
_entity.pdbx_description
1 polymer ?
#
loop_
_entity_poly.entity_id
_entity_poly.type
_entity_poly.pdbx_seq_one_letter_code
_entity_poly.pdbx_strand_id
1 'polypeptide(L)'
;MPQLSCGFFVSKSTFLKFVSGTLTLSSAYLGFRKGIMESKQRAVSRLIAQAGQMLLAHGAESTLVGDIMRRMGLASGMSEVEVSLSASSLVVTTVYKEHCITTARRSPDRGINMRVVTQIQRICIMMEKGILDHSLAQRKLNHISPERYNRWLVVVMIGLSCAAFSRLAGGDWMVFLITLIASSVGMIVRQEIGHRQFNPLINFAATAFVTSVISAQAVIYQLGNKPTIVMASSVLMLVPGFPLINAVADMLKGYINMGIARFVMASLLTLATALGIVAAMSITGIWGW
;
A
#
# COMPACT_ATOMS: atom_id res chain seq x y z
N MET A 1 -63.23 -11.71 -72.30
CA MET A 1 -63.56 -10.50 -71.51
C MET A 1 -64.41 -10.93 -70.31
N PRO A 2 -64.21 -10.43 -69.06
CA PRO A 2 -63.10 -9.69 -68.43
C PRO A 2 -62.38 -10.53 -67.33
N GLN A 3 -61.04 -10.58 -67.23
CA GLN A 3 -60.13 -9.81 -66.34
C GLN A 3 -60.59 -9.50 -64.90
N LEU A 4 -59.84 -10.00 -63.89
CA LEU A 4 -59.41 -9.19 -62.73
C LEU A 4 -58.29 -9.88 -61.93
N SER A 5 -57.06 -9.37 -62.11
CA SER A 5 -55.90 -9.53 -61.23
C SER A 5 -56.19 -8.93 -59.85
N CYS A 6 -55.96 -9.67 -58.77
CA CYS A 6 -55.85 -9.09 -57.43
C CYS A 6 -54.38 -9.05 -57.03
N GLY A 7 -53.74 -7.92 -57.33
CA GLY A 7 -52.35 -7.63 -57.02
C GLY A 7 -52.12 -7.46 -55.52
N PHE A 8 -51.05 -8.09 -55.05
CA PHE A 8 -50.44 -7.90 -53.75
C PHE A 8 -49.87 -6.46 -53.68
N PHE A 9 -50.63 -5.50 -53.17
CA PHE A 9 -50.14 -4.12 -52.96
C PHE A 9 -49.89 -3.87 -51.47
N VAL A 10 -48.81 -4.45 -50.95
CA VAL A 10 -48.26 -4.01 -49.66
C VAL A 10 -47.67 -2.61 -49.89
N SER A 11 -48.35 -1.60 -49.36
CA SER A 11 -47.95 -0.19 -49.45
C SER A 11 -46.49 0.00 -48.98
N LYS A 12 -45.64 0.54 -49.87
CA LYS A 12 -44.25 0.96 -49.59
C LYS A 12 -44.12 1.80 -48.31
N SER A 13 -45.19 2.52 -47.91
CA SER A 13 -45.21 3.36 -46.70
C SER A 13 -45.25 2.57 -45.39
N THR A 14 -45.88 1.39 -45.38
CA THR A 14 -45.97 0.52 -44.19
C THR A 14 -44.64 -0.20 -43.94
N PHE A 15 -43.94 -0.60 -45.01
CA PHE A 15 -42.62 -1.21 -44.91
C PHE A 15 -41.55 -0.21 -44.44
N LEU A 16 -41.58 1.05 -44.93
CA LEU A 16 -40.68 2.10 -44.44
C LEU A 16 -40.92 2.46 -42.96
N LYS A 17 -42.17 2.49 -42.50
CA LYS A 17 -42.49 2.73 -41.07
C LYS A 17 -42.03 1.57 -40.18
N PHE A 18 -42.10 0.33 -40.65
CA PHE A 18 -41.60 -0.84 -39.91
C PHE A 18 -40.08 -0.85 -39.82
N VAL A 19 -39.36 -0.54 -40.91
CA VAL A 19 -37.89 -0.41 -40.95
C VAL A 19 -37.38 0.78 -40.13
N SER A 20 -38.08 1.92 -40.17
CA SER A 20 -37.75 3.09 -39.34
C SER A 20 -38.00 2.84 -37.84
N GLY A 21 -39.06 2.07 -37.50
CA GLY A 21 -39.33 1.59 -36.14
C GLY A 21 -38.29 0.59 -35.61
N THR A 22 -37.77 -0.30 -36.46
CA THR A 22 -36.69 -1.24 -36.07
C THR A 22 -35.34 -0.53 -35.93
N LEU A 23 -35.06 0.50 -36.74
CA LEU A 23 -33.84 1.33 -36.62
C LEU A 23 -33.84 2.19 -35.36
N THR A 24 -34.99 2.76 -34.96
CA THR A 24 -35.13 3.53 -33.71
C THR A 24 -35.07 2.63 -32.47
N LEU A 25 -35.69 1.45 -32.50
CA LEU A 25 -35.50 0.42 -31.46
C LEU A 25 -34.05 -0.06 -31.39
N SER A 26 -33.39 -0.32 -32.51
CA SER A 26 -31.97 -0.71 -32.54
C SER A 26 -31.04 0.38 -31.99
N SER A 27 -31.30 1.65 -32.34
CA SER A 27 -30.56 2.81 -31.81
C SER A 27 -30.79 3.02 -30.30
N ALA A 28 -32.02 2.87 -29.82
CA ALA A 28 -32.34 2.94 -28.40
C ALA A 28 -31.75 1.76 -27.60
N TYR A 29 -31.79 0.54 -28.16
CA TYR A 29 -31.14 -0.64 -27.59
C TYR A 29 -29.61 -0.50 -27.61
N LEU A 30 -29.01 0.06 -28.65
CA LEU A 30 -27.58 0.37 -28.69
C LEU A 30 -27.23 1.42 -27.64
N GLY A 31 -28.02 2.48 -27.49
CA GLY A 31 -27.83 3.51 -26.47
C GLY A 31 -27.94 2.96 -25.05
N PHE A 32 -28.94 2.13 -24.79
CA PHE A 32 -29.12 1.46 -23.49
C PHE A 32 -28.01 0.46 -23.18
N ARG A 33 -27.60 -0.34 -24.17
CA ARG A 33 -26.47 -1.28 -24.04
C ARG A 33 -25.16 -0.51 -23.82
N LYS A 34 -24.93 0.59 -24.53
CA LYS A 34 -23.76 1.47 -24.36
C LYS A 34 -23.72 2.06 -22.94
N GLY A 35 -24.84 2.53 -22.41
CA GLY A 35 -24.95 3.02 -21.03
C GLY A 35 -24.64 1.95 -19.96
N ILE A 36 -25.11 0.71 -20.15
CA ILE A 36 -24.77 -0.41 -19.24
C ILE A 36 -23.27 -0.74 -19.32
N MET A 37 -22.68 -0.74 -20.52
CA MET A 37 -21.26 -1.03 -20.72
C MET A 37 -20.36 0.05 -20.09
N GLU A 38 -20.69 1.32 -20.25
CA GLU A 38 -19.98 2.44 -19.61
C GLU A 38 -20.11 2.38 -18.07
N SER A 39 -21.28 2.01 -17.56
CA SER A 39 -21.50 1.85 -16.11
C SER A 39 -20.63 0.73 -15.52
N LYS A 40 -20.50 -0.39 -16.23
CA LYS A 40 -19.65 -1.53 -15.83
C LYS A 40 -18.17 -1.15 -15.87
N GLN A 41 -17.70 -0.51 -16.96
CA GLN A 41 -16.32 -0.07 -17.08
C GLN A 41 -15.94 0.93 -15.98
N ARG A 42 -16.83 1.88 -15.67
CA ARG A 42 -16.61 2.84 -14.58
C ARG A 42 -16.55 2.15 -13.22
N ALA A 43 -17.39 1.15 -12.96
CA ALA A 43 -17.35 0.38 -11.72
C ALA A 43 -16.02 -0.40 -11.56
N VAL A 44 -15.57 -1.06 -12.64
CA VAL A 44 -14.30 -1.80 -12.67
C VAL A 44 -13.10 -0.86 -12.50
N SER A 45 -13.07 0.28 -13.21
CA SER A 45 -12.01 1.28 -13.07
C SER A 45 -11.92 1.82 -11.64
N ARG A 46 -13.06 2.05 -10.97
CA ARG A 46 -13.10 2.46 -9.56
C ARG A 46 -12.59 1.37 -8.61
N LEU A 47 -12.95 0.11 -8.84
CA LEU A 47 -12.46 -1.04 -8.07
C LEU A 47 -10.94 -1.14 -8.15
N ILE A 48 -10.39 -1.11 -9.36
CA ILE A 48 -8.94 -1.22 -9.60
C ILE A 48 -8.21 -0.02 -8.98
N ALA A 49 -8.72 1.20 -9.18
CA ALA A 49 -8.13 2.40 -8.59
C ALA A 49 -8.15 2.36 -7.05
N GLN A 50 -9.22 1.84 -6.44
CA GLN A 50 -9.29 1.68 -4.99
C GLN A 50 -8.32 0.60 -4.48
N ALA A 51 -8.23 -0.55 -5.16
CA ALA A 51 -7.30 -1.61 -4.81
C ALA A 51 -5.86 -1.12 -4.89
N GLY A 52 -5.49 -0.45 -5.98
CA GLY A 52 -4.19 0.19 -6.16
C GLY A 52 -3.90 1.24 -5.08
N GLN A 53 -4.89 2.06 -4.74
CA GLN A 53 -4.75 3.09 -3.71
C GLN A 53 -4.47 2.46 -2.34
N MET A 54 -5.16 1.37 -2.00
CA MET A 54 -4.95 0.66 -0.74
C MET A 54 -3.58 -0.04 -0.71
N LEU A 55 -3.15 -0.64 -1.81
CA LEU A 55 -1.84 -1.28 -1.92
C LEU A 55 -0.71 -0.25 -1.74
N LEU A 56 -0.76 0.86 -2.47
CA LEU A 56 0.23 1.94 -2.32
C LEU A 56 0.24 2.54 -0.92
N ALA A 57 -0.94 2.85 -0.36
CA ALA A 57 -1.07 3.45 0.97
C ALA A 57 -0.53 2.53 2.09
N HIS A 58 -0.50 1.21 1.88
CA HIS A 58 0.00 0.23 2.85
C HIS A 58 1.42 -0.29 2.55
N GLY A 59 2.16 0.42 1.69
CA GLY A 59 3.58 0.15 1.45
C GLY A 59 3.86 -1.06 0.56
N ALA A 60 2.92 -1.47 -0.30
CA ALA A 60 3.19 -2.49 -1.30
C ALA A 60 4.28 -2.03 -2.28
N GLU A 61 5.04 -3.00 -2.81
CA GLU A 61 5.99 -2.77 -3.89
C GLU A 61 5.30 -2.23 -5.14
N SER A 62 5.94 -1.28 -5.86
CA SER A 62 5.31 -0.60 -7.00
C SER A 62 4.97 -1.57 -8.13
N THR A 63 5.83 -2.55 -8.42
CA THR A 63 5.53 -3.61 -9.40
C THR A 63 4.32 -4.43 -8.99
N LEU A 64 4.24 -4.83 -7.72
CA LEU A 64 3.12 -5.63 -7.24
C LEU A 64 1.80 -4.87 -7.39
N VAL A 65 1.80 -3.56 -7.12
CA VAL A 65 0.61 -2.72 -7.33
C VAL A 65 0.19 -2.73 -8.80
N GLY A 66 1.12 -2.48 -9.72
CA GLY A 66 0.85 -2.48 -11.16
C GLY A 66 0.32 -3.83 -11.64
N ASP A 67 0.95 -4.92 -11.23
CA ASP A 67 0.56 -6.28 -11.61
C ASP A 67 -0.84 -6.63 -11.14
N ILE A 68 -1.17 -6.36 -9.86
CA ILE A 68 -2.51 -6.63 -9.33
C ILE A 68 -3.55 -5.78 -10.06
N MET A 69 -3.28 -4.50 -10.30
CA MET A 69 -4.22 -3.62 -10.98
C MET A 69 -4.52 -4.10 -12.40
N ARG A 70 -3.48 -4.48 -13.15
CA ARG A 70 -3.63 -5.03 -14.51
C ARG A 70 -4.39 -6.35 -14.50
N ARG A 71 -4.01 -7.28 -13.62
CA ARG A 71 -4.65 -8.60 -13.48
C ARG A 71 -6.12 -8.50 -13.09
N MET A 72 -6.47 -7.63 -12.14
CA MET A 72 -7.87 -7.40 -11.74
C MET A 72 -8.73 -6.85 -12.89
N GLY A 73 -8.18 -5.95 -13.71
CA GLY A 73 -8.94 -5.40 -14.83
C GLY A 73 -9.09 -6.39 -15.99
N LEU A 74 -8.06 -7.16 -16.31
CA LEU A 74 -8.14 -8.25 -17.30
C LEU A 74 -9.14 -9.32 -16.84
N ALA A 75 -9.11 -9.73 -15.56
CA ALA A 75 -10.08 -10.65 -14.98
C ALA A 75 -11.52 -10.11 -15.00
N SER A 76 -11.70 -8.79 -15.01
CA SER A 76 -13.01 -8.13 -15.12
C SER A 76 -13.51 -7.97 -16.56
N GLY A 77 -12.72 -8.42 -17.54
CA GLY A 77 -13.05 -8.37 -18.97
C GLY A 77 -12.65 -7.07 -19.67
N MET A 78 -11.72 -6.28 -19.10
CA MET A 78 -11.12 -5.14 -19.80
C MET A 78 -10.16 -5.64 -20.89
N SER A 79 -10.07 -4.92 -22.01
CA SER A 79 -9.16 -5.26 -23.10
C SER A 79 -7.72 -4.89 -22.76
N GLU A 80 -7.53 -3.73 -22.14
CA GLU A 80 -6.23 -3.20 -21.77
C GLU A 80 -6.34 -2.38 -20.48
N VAL A 81 -5.29 -2.41 -19.67
CA VAL A 81 -5.21 -1.66 -18.41
C VAL A 81 -3.81 -1.10 -18.28
N GLU A 82 -3.72 0.22 -18.41
CA GLU A 82 -2.49 0.97 -18.25
C GLU A 82 -2.45 1.63 -16.87
N VAL A 83 -1.31 1.54 -16.20
CA VAL A 83 -1.14 1.99 -14.82
C VAL A 83 0.10 2.87 -14.72
N SER A 84 -0.08 4.08 -14.20
CA SER A 84 1.01 4.98 -13.85
C SER A 84 0.96 5.26 -12.35
N LEU A 85 2.07 4.99 -11.67
CA LEU A 85 2.20 5.14 -10.23
C LEU A 85 3.13 6.33 -9.94
N SER A 86 2.73 7.18 -9.00
CA SER A 86 3.53 8.25 -8.41
C SER A 86 3.47 8.21 -6.88
N ALA A 87 4.43 8.83 -6.19
CA ALA A 87 4.62 8.66 -4.76
C ALA A 87 3.39 9.07 -3.92
N SER A 88 2.56 9.97 -4.47
CA SER A 88 1.35 10.50 -3.82
C SER A 88 0.06 10.22 -4.60
N SER A 89 0.13 9.57 -5.76
CA SER A 89 -1.03 9.35 -6.63
C SER A 89 -0.87 8.14 -7.52
N LEU A 90 -2.00 7.62 -7.98
CA LEU A 90 -2.04 6.62 -9.05
C LEU A 90 -2.99 7.11 -10.13
N VAL A 91 -2.68 6.71 -11.36
CA VAL A 91 -3.53 6.89 -12.52
C VAL A 91 -3.71 5.53 -13.16
N VAL A 92 -4.96 5.14 -13.39
CA VAL A 92 -5.29 3.92 -14.12
C VAL A 92 -6.16 4.28 -15.31
N THR A 93 -5.81 3.70 -16.46
CA THR A 93 -6.55 3.86 -17.70
C THR A 93 -7.04 2.48 -18.12
N THR A 94 -8.35 2.31 -18.19
CA THR A 94 -9.00 1.05 -18.59
C THR A 94 -9.62 1.21 -19.97
N VAL A 95 -9.30 0.30 -20.89
CA VAL A 95 -9.83 0.27 -22.26
C VAL A 95 -10.80 -0.90 -22.41
N TYR A 96 -11.98 -0.61 -22.96
CA TYR A 96 -12.99 -1.61 -23.26
C TYR A 96 -13.74 -1.25 -24.54
N LYS A 97 -13.64 -2.09 -25.59
CA LYS A 97 -14.35 -1.94 -26.88
C LYS A 97 -14.36 -0.47 -27.37
N GLU A 98 -13.17 0.07 -27.59
CA GLU A 98 -12.88 1.45 -28.05
C GLU A 98 -13.19 2.59 -27.06
N HIS A 99 -13.73 2.29 -25.88
CA HIS A 99 -13.96 3.29 -24.85
C HIS A 99 -12.82 3.27 -23.84
N CYS A 100 -12.28 4.45 -23.53
CA CYS A 100 -11.18 4.63 -22.59
C CYS A 100 -11.66 5.44 -21.39
N ILE A 101 -11.41 4.94 -20.18
CA ILE A 101 -11.70 5.67 -18.94
C ILE A 101 -10.41 5.75 -18.12
N THR A 102 -9.97 6.97 -17.84
CA THR A 102 -8.86 7.27 -16.94
C THR A 102 -9.39 7.70 -15.57
N THR A 103 -8.94 7.03 -14.52
CA THR A 103 -9.24 7.34 -13.12
C THR A 103 -7.96 7.67 -12.38
N ALA A 104 -7.88 8.88 -11.83
CA ALA A 104 -6.78 9.29 -10.95
C ALA A 104 -7.23 9.28 -9.48
N ARG A 105 -6.38 8.81 -8.58
CA ARG A 105 -6.62 8.87 -7.13
C ARG A 105 -5.36 9.29 -6.38
N ARG A 106 -5.53 10.15 -5.38
CA ARG A 106 -4.48 10.47 -4.41
C ARG A 106 -4.32 9.32 -3.43
N SER A 107 -3.08 8.93 -3.14
CA SER A 107 -2.74 7.89 -2.17
C SER A 107 -1.97 8.50 -1.00
N PRO A 108 -2.64 8.83 0.12
CA PRO A 108 -1.93 9.21 1.35
C PRO A 108 -1.24 7.98 1.96
N ASP A 109 -0.05 8.16 2.51
CA ASP A 109 0.65 7.11 3.24
C ASP A 109 -0.12 6.78 4.54
N ARG A 110 -0.44 5.50 4.74
CA ARG A 110 -1.16 4.99 5.92
C ARG A 110 -0.30 4.05 6.77
N GLY A 111 0.98 3.94 6.46
CA GLY A 111 1.89 3.00 7.10
C GLY A 111 1.72 1.57 6.62
N ILE A 112 2.74 0.77 6.90
CA ILE A 112 2.90 -0.59 6.38
C ILE A 112 1.87 -1.52 7.01
N ASN A 113 1.07 -2.19 6.19
CA ASN A 113 0.16 -3.24 6.66
C ASN A 113 0.08 -4.39 5.65
N MET A 114 0.85 -5.45 5.91
CA MET A 114 0.90 -6.62 5.02
C MET A 114 -0.39 -7.43 4.99
N ARG A 115 -1.22 -7.38 6.03
CA ARG A 115 -2.52 -8.08 6.02
C ARG A 115 -3.41 -7.54 4.91
N VAL A 116 -3.45 -6.21 4.76
CA VAL A 116 -4.24 -5.55 3.70
C VAL A 116 -3.71 -5.93 2.32
N VAL A 117 -2.38 -5.89 2.13
CA VAL A 117 -1.74 -6.27 0.85
C VAL A 117 -2.09 -7.72 0.49
N THR A 118 -1.96 -8.66 1.41
CA THR A 118 -2.28 -10.08 1.18
C THR A 118 -3.76 -10.30 0.93
N GLN A 119 -4.66 -9.58 1.61
CA GLN A 119 -6.10 -9.69 1.36
C GLN A 119 -6.47 -9.22 -0.05
N ILE A 120 -5.89 -8.11 -0.51
CA ILE A 120 -6.11 -7.61 -1.88
C ILE A 120 -5.56 -8.59 -2.92
N GLN A 121 -4.36 -9.14 -2.70
CA GLN A 121 -3.81 -10.22 -3.54
C GLN A 121 -4.75 -11.43 -3.63
N ARG A 122 -5.31 -11.88 -2.51
CA ARG A 122 -6.29 -12.98 -2.50
C ARG A 122 -7.55 -12.65 -3.29
N ILE A 123 -8.06 -11.42 -3.19
CA ILE A 123 -9.21 -10.97 -3.99
C ILE A 123 -8.87 -11.02 -5.48
N CYS A 124 -7.70 -10.54 -5.89
CA CYS A 124 -7.23 -10.61 -7.28
C CYS A 124 -7.22 -12.05 -7.80
N ILE A 125 -6.63 -12.98 -7.04
CA ILE A 125 -6.58 -14.40 -7.42
C ILE A 125 -7.99 -15.02 -7.51
N MET A 126 -8.91 -14.66 -6.61
CA MET A 126 -10.30 -15.14 -6.66
C MET A 126 -11.06 -14.60 -7.87
N MET A 127 -10.77 -13.37 -8.30
CA MET A 127 -11.36 -12.79 -9.52
C MET A 127 -10.83 -13.50 -10.77
N GLU A 128 -9.52 -13.78 -10.85
CA GLU A 128 -8.94 -14.51 -11.98
C GLU A 128 -9.50 -15.92 -12.15
N LYS A 129 -9.78 -16.59 -11.03
CA LYS A 129 -10.40 -17.92 -11.03
C LYS A 129 -11.91 -17.88 -11.35
N GLY A 130 -12.49 -16.71 -11.59
CA GLY A 130 -13.93 -16.55 -11.84
C GLY A 130 -14.83 -16.83 -10.63
N ILE A 131 -14.25 -16.96 -9.43
CA ILE A 131 -14.99 -17.24 -8.19
C ILE A 131 -15.69 -15.97 -7.70
N LEU A 132 -15.08 -14.81 -7.96
CA LEU A 132 -15.59 -13.51 -7.55
C LEU A 132 -15.91 -12.63 -8.75
N ASP A 133 -17.14 -12.12 -8.79
CA ASP A 133 -17.52 -11.04 -9.70
C ASP A 133 -17.00 -9.67 -9.19
N HIS A 134 -16.85 -8.70 -10.10
CA HIS A 134 -16.39 -7.34 -9.80
C HIS A 134 -17.20 -6.65 -8.68
N SER A 135 -18.50 -6.91 -8.62
CA SER A 135 -19.41 -6.40 -7.57
C SER A 135 -19.10 -6.97 -6.18
N LEU A 136 -18.84 -8.29 -6.10
CA LEU A 136 -18.46 -8.97 -4.86
C LEU A 136 -17.04 -8.62 -4.42
N ALA A 137 -16.13 -8.44 -5.38
CA ALA A 137 -14.78 -7.95 -5.11
C ALA A 137 -14.80 -6.57 -4.48
N GLN A 138 -15.63 -5.65 -5.00
CA GLN A 138 -15.81 -4.33 -4.42
C GLN A 138 -16.33 -4.38 -2.97
N ARG A 139 -17.30 -5.27 -2.68
CA ARG A 139 -17.79 -5.46 -1.31
C ARG A 139 -16.70 -5.98 -0.39
N LYS A 140 -15.96 -7.02 -0.80
CA LYS A 140 -14.83 -7.54 0.00
C LYS A 140 -13.77 -6.47 0.24
N LEU A 141 -13.43 -5.69 -0.78
CA LEU A 141 -12.45 -4.60 -0.68
C LEU A 141 -12.89 -3.53 0.33
N ASN A 142 -14.18 -3.18 0.35
CA ASN A 142 -14.73 -2.22 1.32
C ASN A 142 -14.75 -2.76 2.76
N HIS A 143 -14.78 -4.09 2.95
CA HIS A 143 -14.71 -4.72 4.26
C HIS A 143 -13.30 -4.93 4.80
N ILE A 144 -12.26 -4.61 4.02
CA ILE A 144 -10.89 -4.70 4.52
C ILE A 144 -10.64 -3.58 5.53
N SER A 145 -10.68 -3.95 6.81
CA SER A 145 -10.27 -3.10 7.91
C SER A 145 -8.82 -3.39 8.30
N PRO A 146 -7.94 -2.39 8.38
CA PRO A 146 -6.58 -2.58 8.90
C PRO A 146 -6.64 -2.86 10.40
N GLU A 147 -6.62 -4.14 10.77
CA GLU A 147 -6.50 -4.55 12.17
C GLU A 147 -5.16 -4.10 12.74
N ARG A 148 -5.19 -3.53 13.95
CA ARG A 148 -4.01 -3.12 14.69
C ARG A 148 -3.77 -4.12 15.82
N TYR A 149 -2.53 -4.60 15.96
CA TYR A 149 -2.14 -5.44 17.08
C TYR A 149 -2.20 -4.67 18.41
N ASN A 150 -2.37 -5.40 19.52
CA ASN A 150 -2.31 -4.81 20.85
C ASN A 150 -0.94 -4.13 21.06
N ARG A 151 -0.96 -2.88 21.54
CA ARG A 151 0.22 -2.04 21.76
C ARG A 151 1.28 -2.73 22.60
N TRP A 152 0.85 -3.38 23.69
CA TRP A 152 1.72 -4.11 24.61
C TRP A 152 2.39 -5.33 23.96
N LEU A 153 1.67 -6.04 23.09
CA LEU A 153 2.24 -7.18 22.35
C LEU A 153 3.37 -6.71 21.43
N VAL A 154 3.16 -5.57 20.73
CA VAL A 154 4.17 -4.99 19.85
C VAL A 154 5.42 -4.56 20.64
N VAL A 155 5.25 -3.95 21.81
CA VAL A 155 6.36 -3.55 22.70
C VAL A 155 7.20 -4.78 23.10
N VAL A 156 6.56 -5.84 23.59
CA VAL A 156 7.26 -7.04 24.04
C VAL A 156 7.97 -7.74 22.89
N MET A 157 7.32 -7.90 21.73
CA MET A 157 7.93 -8.57 20.57
C MET A 157 9.14 -7.80 20.02
N ILE A 158 9.07 -6.48 19.96
CA ILE A 158 10.18 -5.65 19.46
C ILE A 158 11.31 -5.59 20.47
N GLY A 159 11.00 -5.44 21.77
CA GLY A 159 11.99 -5.53 22.84
C GLY A 159 12.75 -6.86 22.82
N LEU A 160 12.04 -7.98 22.70
CA LEU A 160 12.63 -9.31 22.58
C LEU A 160 13.49 -9.47 21.32
N SER A 161 13.04 -8.90 20.19
CA SER A 161 13.81 -8.96 18.93
C SER A 161 15.14 -8.22 19.04
N CYS A 162 15.14 -7.00 19.61
CA CYS A 162 16.36 -6.23 19.85
C CYS A 162 17.29 -6.93 20.87
N ALA A 163 16.72 -7.49 21.95
CA ALA A 163 17.50 -8.23 22.94
C ALA A 163 18.10 -9.53 22.38
N ALA A 164 17.37 -10.26 21.54
CA ALA A 164 17.91 -11.43 20.85
C ALA A 164 19.07 -11.05 19.91
N PHE A 165 18.98 -9.90 19.23
CA PHE A 165 20.06 -9.38 18.41
C PHE A 165 21.31 -9.03 19.23
N SER A 166 21.14 -8.44 20.43
CA SER A 166 22.29 -8.15 21.30
C SER A 166 22.97 -9.42 21.81
N ARG A 167 22.21 -10.50 22.05
CA ARG A 167 22.78 -11.82 22.36
C ARG A 167 23.53 -12.42 21.17
N LEU A 168 22.98 -12.29 19.95
CA LEU A 168 23.61 -12.76 18.72
C LEU A 168 24.93 -12.02 18.41
N ALA A 169 25.00 -10.72 18.73
CA ALA A 169 26.21 -9.92 18.63
C ALA A 169 27.28 -10.26 19.69
N GLY A 170 27.01 -11.23 20.58
CA GLY A 170 27.94 -11.68 21.62
C GLY A 170 27.79 -10.97 22.97
N GLY A 171 26.68 -10.26 23.21
CA GLY A 171 26.32 -9.73 24.52
C GLY A 171 25.96 -10.85 25.50
N ASP A 172 26.10 -10.62 26.81
CA ASP A 172 25.70 -11.56 27.87
C ASP A 172 24.20 -11.41 28.24
N TRP A 173 23.77 -12.08 29.31
CA TRP A 173 22.39 -11.98 29.78
C TRP A 173 22.04 -10.60 30.36
N MET A 174 23.03 -9.88 30.88
CA MET A 174 22.84 -8.52 31.39
C MET A 174 22.59 -7.54 30.23
N VAL A 175 23.41 -7.62 29.17
CA VAL A 175 23.22 -6.88 27.91
C VAL A 175 21.86 -7.18 27.30
N PHE A 176 21.43 -8.45 27.30
CA PHE A 176 20.09 -8.85 26.84
C PHE A 176 18.98 -8.11 27.61
N LEU A 177 19.01 -8.14 28.94
CA LEU A 177 17.98 -7.51 29.79
C LEU A 177 17.95 -5.99 29.61
N ILE A 178 19.12 -5.34 29.54
CA ILE A 178 19.16 -3.88 29.37
C ILE A 178 18.67 -3.48 27.97
N THR A 179 19.05 -4.21 26.92
CA THR A 179 18.52 -3.99 25.57
C THR A 179 17.00 -4.17 25.52
N LEU A 180 16.47 -5.20 26.18
CA LEU A 180 15.03 -5.44 26.28
C LEU A 180 14.31 -4.24 26.88
N ILE A 181 14.81 -3.72 28.00
CA ILE A 181 14.20 -2.56 28.70
C ILE A 181 14.31 -1.31 27.83
N ALA A 182 15.51 -1.00 27.30
CA ALA A 182 15.73 0.19 26.47
C ALA A 182 14.83 0.21 25.23
N SER A 183 14.77 -0.90 24.49
CA SER A 183 13.93 -1.01 23.29
C SER A 183 12.44 -1.02 23.61
N SER A 184 12.03 -1.63 24.73
CA SER A 184 10.62 -1.63 25.15
C SER A 184 10.15 -0.21 25.48
N VAL A 185 10.94 0.54 26.26
CA VAL A 185 10.65 1.94 26.58
C VAL A 185 10.68 2.80 25.32
N GLY A 186 11.65 2.60 24.44
CA GLY A 186 11.71 3.25 23.13
C GLY A 186 10.43 3.01 22.31
N MET A 187 9.95 1.77 22.24
CA MET A 187 8.71 1.46 21.51
C MET A 187 7.48 2.13 22.14
N ILE A 188 7.39 2.21 23.48
CA ILE A 188 6.31 2.92 24.17
C ILE A 188 6.33 4.41 23.78
N VAL A 189 7.50 5.06 23.84
CA VAL A 189 7.68 6.47 23.43
C VAL A 189 7.23 6.67 21.98
N ARG A 190 7.67 5.78 21.09
CA ARG A 190 7.31 5.82 19.66
C ARG A 190 5.81 5.75 19.44
N GLN A 191 5.12 4.87 20.18
CA GLN A 191 3.67 4.68 20.08
C GLN A 191 2.91 5.88 20.62
N GLU A 192 3.35 6.46 21.74
CA GLU A 192 2.71 7.63 22.36
C GLU A 192 2.84 8.89 21.49
N ILE A 193 4.03 9.15 20.95
CA ILE A 193 4.25 10.28 20.03
C ILE A 193 3.48 10.06 18.72
N GLY A 194 3.46 8.82 18.20
CA GLY A 194 2.68 8.46 17.02
C GLY A 194 1.17 8.62 17.21
N HIS A 195 0.66 8.36 18.41
CA HIS A 195 -0.76 8.56 18.74
C HIS A 195 -1.16 10.03 18.65
N ARG A 196 -0.27 10.94 19.03
CA ARG A 196 -0.49 12.39 18.99
C ARG A 196 -0.32 13.02 17.59
N GLN A 197 -0.14 12.21 16.54
CA GLN A 197 -0.01 12.66 15.15
C GLN A 197 1.14 13.65 14.90
N PHE A 198 2.24 13.56 15.67
CA PHE A 198 3.45 14.34 15.40
C PHE A 198 4.14 13.90 14.11
N ASN A 199 4.93 14.80 13.51
CA ASN A 199 5.74 14.50 12.34
C ASN A 199 6.63 13.26 12.58
N PRO A 200 6.63 12.25 11.69
CA PRO A 200 7.45 11.04 11.81
C PRO A 200 8.92 11.31 12.12
N LEU A 201 9.51 12.41 11.61
CA LEU A 201 10.89 12.78 11.88
C LEU A 201 11.12 13.08 13.37
N ILE A 202 10.23 13.85 14.00
CA ILE A 202 10.31 14.16 15.43
C ILE A 202 10.12 12.89 16.26
N ASN A 203 9.19 12.02 15.84
CA ASN A 203 8.97 10.75 16.52
C ASN A 203 10.22 9.86 16.52
N PHE A 204 10.89 9.73 15.38
CA PHE A 204 12.12 8.94 15.26
C PHE A 204 13.26 9.55 16.08
N ALA A 205 13.46 10.87 16.01
CA ALA A 205 14.49 11.57 16.78
C ALA A 205 14.28 11.43 18.30
N ALA A 206 13.07 11.70 18.80
CA ALA A 206 12.74 11.61 20.22
C ALA A 206 12.83 10.16 20.74
N THR A 207 12.38 9.19 19.95
CA THR A 207 12.49 7.77 20.31
C THR A 207 13.96 7.35 20.38
N ALA A 208 14.77 7.74 19.39
CA ALA A 208 16.20 7.45 19.36
C ALA A 208 16.91 8.06 20.57
N PHE A 209 16.59 9.31 20.89
CA PHE A 209 17.12 10.00 22.06
C PHE A 209 16.84 9.25 23.36
N VAL A 210 15.56 8.93 23.65
CA VAL A 210 15.20 8.23 24.90
C VAL A 210 15.83 6.84 24.96
N THR A 211 15.80 6.09 23.85
CA THR A 211 16.40 4.75 23.78
C THR A 211 17.91 4.78 24.02
N SER A 212 18.60 5.77 23.43
CA SER A 212 20.03 5.98 23.61
C SER A 212 20.40 6.43 25.02
N VAL A 213 19.61 7.30 25.66
CA VAL A 213 19.87 7.71 27.06
C VAL A 213 19.75 6.52 28.03
N ILE A 214 18.76 5.64 27.83
CA ILE A 214 18.57 4.46 28.68
C ILE A 214 19.70 3.45 28.44
N SER A 215 20.03 3.18 27.18
CA SER A 215 21.10 2.24 26.86
C SER A 215 22.49 2.75 27.25
N ALA A 216 22.72 4.07 27.27
CA ALA A 216 23.96 4.70 27.75
C ALA A 216 24.27 4.37 29.21
N GLN A 217 23.26 4.15 30.05
CA GLN A 217 23.48 3.74 31.44
C GLN A 217 24.25 2.42 31.55
N ALA A 218 24.06 1.50 30.60
CA ALA A 218 24.83 0.26 30.56
C ALA A 218 26.33 0.51 30.41
N VAL A 219 26.70 1.50 29.59
CA VAL A 219 28.10 1.87 29.33
C VAL A 219 28.71 2.59 30.52
N ILE A 220 27.97 3.53 31.13
CA ILE A 220 28.43 4.32 32.29
C ILE A 220 28.73 3.41 33.48
N TYR A 221 27.83 2.47 33.78
CA TYR A 221 27.98 1.55 34.91
C TYR A 221 28.74 0.25 34.55
N GLN A 222 29.28 0.16 33.33
CA GLN A 222 29.97 -1.04 32.81
C GLN A 222 29.17 -2.35 33.04
N LEU A 223 27.88 -2.30 32.74
CA LEU A 223 26.97 -3.43 32.98
C LEU A 223 27.06 -4.45 31.85
N GLY A 224 27.49 -5.65 32.23
CA GLY A 224 27.65 -6.78 31.33
C GLY A 224 28.97 -6.76 30.55
N ASN A 225 29.21 -7.81 29.79
CA ASN A 225 30.51 -8.02 29.14
C ASN A 225 30.87 -6.96 28.07
N LYS A 226 29.90 -6.54 27.25
CA LYS A 226 30.10 -5.59 26.14
C LYS A 226 28.98 -4.55 26.08
N PRO A 227 29.06 -3.49 26.91
CA PRO A 227 27.99 -2.50 27.02
C PRO A 227 27.67 -1.73 25.73
N THR A 228 28.64 -1.56 24.83
CA THR A 228 28.45 -0.88 23.53
C THR A 228 27.43 -1.59 22.63
N ILE A 229 27.29 -2.92 22.77
CA ILE A 229 26.30 -3.71 22.02
C ILE A 229 24.87 -3.31 22.39
N VAL A 230 24.62 -2.91 23.64
CA VAL A 230 23.29 -2.48 24.12
C VAL A 230 22.82 -1.28 23.31
N MET A 231 23.70 -0.33 23.04
CA MET A 231 23.38 0.92 22.35
C MET A 231 23.07 0.68 20.88
N ALA A 232 23.91 -0.08 20.18
CA ALA A 232 23.68 -0.44 18.77
C ALA A 232 22.41 -1.28 18.58
N SER A 233 22.20 -2.29 19.43
CA SER A 233 21.09 -3.25 19.28
C SER A 233 19.74 -2.64 19.66
N SER A 234 19.71 -1.72 20.64
CA SER A 234 18.45 -1.16 21.12
C SER A 234 17.78 -0.21 20.12
N VAL A 235 18.58 0.49 19.32
CA VAL A 235 18.12 1.49 18.33
C VAL A 235 17.77 0.86 16.98
N LEU A 236 18.10 -0.42 16.75
CA LEU A 236 17.87 -1.14 15.49
C LEU A 236 16.40 -1.09 15.01
N MET A 237 15.45 -1.04 15.94
CA MET A 237 14.01 -0.86 15.69
C MET A 237 13.65 0.39 14.87
N LEU A 238 14.50 1.42 14.89
CA LEU A 238 14.28 2.70 14.22
C LEU A 238 14.83 2.72 12.78
N VAL A 239 15.58 1.70 12.37
CA VAL A 239 16.07 1.62 10.99
C VAL A 239 14.87 1.42 10.06
N PRO A 240 14.63 2.30 9.08
CA PRO A 240 13.53 2.18 8.13
C PRO A 240 13.85 1.12 7.05
N GLY A 241 14.09 -0.12 7.47
CA GLY A 241 14.53 -1.21 6.60
C GLY A 241 13.51 -1.56 5.52
N PHE A 242 12.22 -1.60 5.87
CA PHE A 242 11.18 -1.93 4.89
C PHE A 242 11.06 -0.88 3.75
N PRO A 243 10.97 0.44 4.03
CA PRO A 243 11.07 1.46 2.98
C PRO A 243 12.35 1.40 2.15
N LEU A 244 13.50 1.11 2.79
CA LEU A 244 14.79 1.03 2.10
C LEU A 244 14.86 -0.14 1.11
N ILE A 245 14.42 -1.33 1.54
CA ILE A 245 14.34 -2.52 0.68
C ILE A 245 13.42 -2.25 -0.51
N ASN A 246 12.23 -1.68 -0.26
CA ASN A 246 11.29 -1.36 -1.33
C ASN A 246 11.81 -0.28 -2.29
N ALA A 247 12.55 0.71 -1.79
CA ALA A 247 13.14 1.75 -2.62
C ALA A 247 14.13 1.15 -3.63
N VAL A 248 15.03 0.28 -3.17
CA VAL A 248 16.00 -0.41 -4.02
C VAL A 248 15.31 -1.33 -5.01
N ALA A 249 14.32 -2.12 -4.54
CA ALA A 249 13.56 -3.01 -5.40
C ALA A 249 12.81 -2.26 -6.51
N ASP A 250 12.18 -1.13 -6.18
CA ASP A 250 11.50 -0.27 -7.16
C ASP A 250 12.48 0.30 -8.19
N MET A 251 13.67 0.77 -7.77
CA MET A 251 14.70 1.27 -8.70
C MET A 251 15.19 0.18 -9.66
N LEU A 252 15.46 -1.03 -9.15
CA LEU A 252 15.93 -2.16 -9.96
C LEU A 252 14.87 -2.65 -10.95
N LYS A 253 13.59 -2.52 -10.62
CA LYS A 253 12.46 -2.92 -11.46
C LYS A 253 11.97 -1.81 -12.40
N GLY A 254 12.68 -0.69 -12.48
CA GLY A 254 12.38 0.42 -13.42
C GLY A 254 11.45 1.52 -12.87
N TYR A 255 11.00 1.42 -11.62
CA TYR A 255 10.19 2.44 -10.93
C TYR A 255 11.09 3.46 -10.21
N ILE A 256 12.01 4.09 -10.95
CA ILE A 256 13.09 4.93 -10.40
C ILE A 256 12.53 6.12 -9.60
N ASN A 257 11.56 6.85 -10.14
CA ASN A 257 10.98 8.03 -9.46
C ASN A 257 10.34 7.67 -8.11
N MET A 258 9.68 6.51 -8.04
CA MET A 258 9.10 5.99 -6.79
C MET A 258 10.18 5.56 -5.81
N GLY A 259 11.17 4.83 -6.30
CA GLY A 259 12.30 4.38 -5.50
C GLY A 259 13.06 5.54 -4.87
N ILE A 260 13.36 6.60 -5.64
CA ILE A 260 14.00 7.82 -5.12
C ILE A 260 13.15 8.46 -4.02
N ALA A 261 11.84 8.60 -4.22
CA ALA A 261 10.96 9.20 -3.21
C ALA A 261 10.98 8.41 -1.89
N ARG A 262 10.90 7.07 -1.96
CA ARG A 262 10.99 6.17 -0.79
C ARG A 262 12.37 6.23 -0.13
N PHE A 263 13.43 6.27 -0.93
CA PHE A 263 14.81 6.37 -0.46
C PHE A 263 15.08 7.66 0.30
N VAL A 264 14.63 8.80 -0.23
CA VAL A 264 14.77 10.11 0.42
C VAL A 264 14.03 10.11 1.75
N MET A 265 12.79 9.62 1.81
CA MET A 265 12.04 9.50 3.06
C MET A 265 12.74 8.60 4.09
N ALA A 266 13.25 7.44 3.67
CA ALA A 266 14.01 6.54 4.54
C ALA A 266 15.31 7.21 5.06
N SER A 267 16.00 7.95 4.19
CA SER A 267 17.21 8.70 4.55
C SER A 267 16.92 9.80 5.56
N LEU A 268 15.84 10.57 5.38
CA LEU A 268 15.41 11.60 6.34
C LEU A 268 15.07 11.01 7.71
N LEU A 269 14.37 9.87 7.76
CA LEU A 269 14.09 9.16 9.02
C LEU A 269 15.36 8.65 9.70
N THR A 270 16.33 8.19 8.91
CA THR A 270 17.63 7.73 9.40
C THR A 270 18.46 8.90 9.96
N LEU A 271 18.49 10.03 9.27
CA LEU A 271 19.13 11.27 9.74
C LEU A 271 18.49 11.76 11.04
N ALA A 272 17.15 11.76 11.14
CA ALA A 272 16.45 12.13 12.36
C ALA A 272 16.81 11.20 13.54
N THR A 273 16.92 9.90 13.27
CA THR A 273 17.38 8.91 14.27
C THR A 273 18.81 9.21 14.70
N ALA A 274 19.72 9.46 13.75
CA ALA A 274 21.11 9.80 14.04
C ALA A 274 21.24 11.07 14.88
N LEU A 275 20.48 12.12 14.59
CA LEU A 275 20.43 13.35 15.38
C LEU A 275 19.97 13.08 16.83
N GLY A 276 18.94 12.24 17.01
CA GLY A 276 18.48 11.83 18.33
C GLY A 276 19.55 11.06 19.13
N ILE A 277 20.27 10.16 18.45
CA ILE A 277 21.40 9.43 19.05
C ILE A 277 22.52 10.40 19.47
N VAL A 278 22.96 11.29 18.58
CA VAL A 278 24.04 12.25 18.85
C VAL A 278 23.66 13.21 19.98
N ALA A 279 22.40 13.65 20.05
CA ALA A 279 21.91 14.46 21.15
C ALA A 279 22.01 13.72 22.49
N ALA A 280 21.67 12.42 22.52
CA ALA A 280 21.81 11.60 23.73
C ALA A 280 23.29 11.40 24.13
N MET A 281 24.18 11.20 23.15
CA MET A 281 25.63 11.10 23.39
C MET A 281 26.20 12.38 24.00
N SER A 282 25.81 13.53 23.46
CA SER A 282 26.26 14.84 23.95
C SER A 282 25.90 15.06 25.43
N ILE A 283 24.71 14.63 25.84
CA ILE A 283 24.26 14.74 27.25
C ILE A 283 24.93 13.71 28.16
N THR A 284 25.13 12.49 27.67
CA THR A 284 25.71 11.39 28.47
C THR A 284 27.24 11.42 28.51
N GLY A 285 27.88 12.21 27.65
CA GLY A 285 29.35 12.34 27.57
C GLY A 285 30.05 11.16 26.90
N ILE A 286 29.30 10.23 26.29
CA ILE A 286 29.82 9.01 25.68
C ILE A 286 30.10 9.30 24.20
N TRP A 287 31.38 9.47 23.86
CA TRP A 287 31.83 9.66 22.47
C TRP A 287 32.52 8.40 21.97
N GLY A 288 31.99 7.82 20.90
CA GLY A 288 32.58 6.66 20.24
C GLY A 288 32.00 5.33 20.74
N TRP A 289 31.47 4.58 19.77
CA TRP A 289 31.12 3.17 19.85
C TRP A 289 31.61 2.50 18.57
#